data_AF-A0A2N3B9N0-F1
#
_entry.id   AF-A0A2N3B9N0-F1
#
_cell.length_a   1.000
_cell.length_b   1.000
_cell.length_c   1.000
_cell.angle_alpha   90.00
_cell.angle_beta   90.00
_cell.angle_gamma   90.00
#
_symmetry.space_group_name_H-M   'P 1'
#
loop_
_entity.id
_entity.type
_entity.pdbx_description
1 polymer ?
#
loop_
_entity_poly.entity_id
_entity_poly.type
_entity_poly.pdbx_seq_one_letter_code
_entity_poly.pdbx_strand_id
1 'polypeptide(L)'
;RPKSASRPAGMKPVPAAAIAAVGETLRENGVTVPDVGDGATFMKAKTANEVMKAQERKLRLQKQKGELVDRNRAEMLVFRLAREERDAWVTWPARVAAQMASELNTALEHQDTAKSGASEPAVTTALIQRLLETHVRAQLDSLADVRPRLG
;
A
#
# COMPACT_ATOMS: atom_id res chain seq x y z
N ARG A 1 -23.73 -46.21 42.77
CA ARG A 1 -23.45 -46.30 41.31
C ARG A 1 -24.26 -45.21 40.60
N PRO A 2 -23.63 -44.26 39.91
CA PRO A 2 -24.27 -43.01 39.48
C PRO A 2 -25.11 -43.20 38.20
N LYS A 3 -26.22 -42.46 38.09
CA LYS A 3 -27.11 -42.42 36.91
C LYS A 3 -26.49 -41.49 35.86
N SER A 4 -26.20 -42.03 34.68
CA SER A 4 -25.76 -41.28 33.51
C SER A 4 -26.94 -40.49 32.91
N ALA A 5 -26.79 -39.17 32.79
CA ALA A 5 -27.74 -38.32 32.10
C ALA A 5 -27.58 -38.48 30.57
N SER A 6 -28.69 -38.78 29.90
CA SER A 6 -28.83 -38.96 28.45
C SER A 6 -28.48 -37.67 27.69
N ARG A 7 -27.67 -37.77 26.62
CA ARG A 7 -27.42 -36.69 25.65
C ARG A 7 -28.67 -36.48 24.79
N PRO A 8 -29.18 -35.25 24.60
CA PRO A 8 -30.29 -35.01 23.71
C PRO A 8 -29.88 -35.30 22.25
N ALA A 9 -30.72 -36.11 21.58
CA ALA A 9 -30.52 -36.50 20.18
C ALA A 9 -30.75 -35.31 19.24
N GLY A 10 -29.77 -35.02 18.36
CA GLY A 10 -29.92 -34.06 17.27
C GLY A 10 -28.76 -33.07 17.06
N MET A 11 -27.84 -32.90 18.02
CA MET A 11 -26.70 -31.98 17.82
C MET A 11 -25.58 -32.68 17.01
N LYS A 12 -25.43 -32.30 15.74
CA LYS A 12 -24.26 -32.70 14.94
C LYS A 12 -22.99 -32.13 15.62
N PRO A 13 -21.97 -32.95 15.91
CA PRO A 13 -20.73 -32.45 16.49
C PRO A 13 -20.11 -31.43 15.53
N VAL A 14 -19.60 -30.32 16.09
CA VAL A 14 -18.94 -29.28 15.29
C VAL A 14 -17.76 -29.94 14.56
N PRO A 15 -17.63 -29.77 13.23
CA PRO A 15 -16.55 -30.37 12.48
C PRO A 15 -15.19 -29.89 13.01
N ALA A 16 -14.24 -30.82 13.21
CA ALA A 16 -12.89 -30.49 13.66
C ALA A 16 -12.20 -29.47 12.73
N ALA A 17 -12.48 -29.52 11.42
CA ALA A 17 -12.00 -28.55 10.44
C ALA A 17 -12.46 -27.11 10.70
N ALA A 18 -13.70 -26.93 11.19
CA ALA A 18 -14.22 -25.61 11.53
C ALA A 18 -13.54 -25.03 12.77
N ILE A 19 -13.21 -25.88 13.75
CA ILE A 19 -12.49 -25.48 14.96
C ILE A 19 -11.02 -25.15 14.64
N ALA A 20 -10.41 -25.88 13.72
CA ALA A 20 -9.06 -25.59 13.22
C ALA A 20 -9.01 -24.26 12.48
N ALA A 21 -9.96 -23.99 11.57
CA ALA A 21 -10.03 -22.71 10.85
C ALA A 21 -10.22 -21.52 11.81
N VAL A 22 -11.07 -21.67 12.82
CA VAL A 22 -11.28 -20.69 13.89
C VAL A 22 -10.03 -20.52 14.76
N GLY A 23 -9.31 -21.60 15.05
CA GLY A 23 -8.05 -21.55 15.79
C GLY A 23 -6.96 -20.79 15.02
N GLU A 24 -6.89 -20.97 13.71
CA GLU A 24 -5.90 -20.28 12.87
C GLU A 24 -6.18 -18.78 12.79
N THR A 25 -7.44 -18.36 12.61
CA THR A 25 -7.76 -16.92 12.60
C THR A 25 -7.50 -16.26 13.95
N LEU A 26 -7.69 -16.97 15.06
CA LEU A 26 -7.34 -16.45 16.38
C LEU A 26 -5.82 -16.31 16.54
N ARG A 27 -5.04 -17.27 16.01
CA ARG A 27 -3.57 -17.25 16.03
C ARG A 27 -2.99 -16.12 15.17
N GLU A 28 -3.55 -15.88 13.99
CA GLU A 28 -3.20 -14.75 13.12
C GLU A 28 -3.43 -13.39 13.82
N ASN A 29 -4.44 -13.32 14.69
CA ASN A 29 -4.75 -12.14 15.49
C ASN A 29 -4.07 -12.14 16.88
N GLY A 30 -3.09 -13.04 17.11
CA GLY A 30 -2.30 -13.11 18.33
C GLY A 30 -3.02 -13.66 19.57
N VAL A 31 -4.16 -14.33 19.40
CA VAL A 31 -4.97 -14.90 20.49
C VAL A 31 -4.87 -16.43 20.46
N THR A 32 -4.39 -17.04 21.55
CA THR A 32 -4.33 -18.50 21.69
C THR A 32 -5.50 -18.99 22.55
N VAL A 33 -6.17 -20.05 22.10
CA VAL A 33 -7.21 -20.74 22.88
C VAL A 33 -6.60 -21.99 23.52
N PRO A 34 -6.80 -22.25 24.82
CA PRO A 34 -6.27 -23.43 25.50
C PRO A 34 -6.69 -24.73 24.80
N ASP A 35 -5.75 -25.67 24.66
CA ASP A 35 -6.04 -26.96 24.04
C ASP A 35 -6.68 -27.91 25.07
N VAL A 36 -8.01 -28.00 25.03
CA VAL A 36 -8.79 -28.94 25.85
C VAL A 36 -9.16 -30.11 24.94
N GLY A 37 -8.73 -31.33 25.31
CA GLY A 37 -8.80 -32.54 24.46
C GLY A 37 -10.18 -32.91 23.90
N ASP A 38 -10.22 -33.94 23.04
CA ASP A 38 -11.34 -34.30 22.12
C ASP A 38 -12.77 -34.35 22.70
N GLY A 39 -12.94 -34.52 24.02
CA GLY A 39 -14.24 -34.43 24.71
C GLY A 39 -14.78 -33.01 24.90
N ALA A 40 -13.96 -31.98 24.67
CA ALA A 40 -14.27 -30.57 24.92
C ALA A 40 -14.54 -29.76 23.64
N THR A 41 -14.67 -30.42 22.48
CA THR A 41 -14.89 -29.83 21.15
C THR A 41 -16.01 -28.76 21.12
N PHE A 42 -17.12 -28.99 21.84
CA PHE A 42 -18.20 -27.99 21.97
C PHE A 42 -17.81 -26.79 22.84
N MET A 43 -17.12 -27.02 23.96
CA MET A 43 -16.65 -25.94 24.84
C MET A 43 -15.55 -25.11 24.17
N LYS A 44 -14.67 -25.74 23.39
CA LYS A 44 -13.68 -25.09 22.53
C LYS A 44 -14.37 -24.23 21.47
N ALA A 45 -15.37 -24.78 20.78
CA ALA A 45 -16.15 -24.04 19.79
C ALA A 45 -16.93 -22.85 20.39
N LYS A 46 -17.55 -23.02 21.56
CA LYS A 46 -18.27 -21.95 22.27
C LYS A 46 -17.30 -20.83 22.71
N THR A 47 -16.17 -21.21 23.29
CA THR A 47 -15.15 -20.24 23.72
C THR A 47 -14.61 -19.47 22.54
N ALA A 48 -14.29 -20.14 21.44
CA ALA A 48 -13.77 -19.49 20.25
C ALA A 48 -14.81 -18.58 19.57
N ASN A 49 -16.09 -18.96 19.58
CA ASN A 49 -17.17 -18.11 19.07
C ASN A 49 -17.35 -16.82 19.90
N GLU A 50 -17.26 -16.91 21.23
CA GLU A 50 -17.32 -15.74 22.10
C GLU A 50 -16.08 -14.84 21.93
N VAL A 51 -14.89 -15.42 21.76
CA VAL A 51 -13.68 -14.65 21.45
C VAL A 51 -13.83 -13.91 20.12
N MET A 52 -14.31 -14.57 19.07
CA MET A 52 -14.55 -13.90 17.78
C MET A 52 -15.58 -12.77 17.86
N LYS A 53 -16.71 -13.00 18.56
CA LYS A 53 -17.71 -11.95 18.79
C LYS A 53 -17.11 -10.76 19.54
N ALA A 54 -16.25 -11.01 20.52
CA ALA A 54 -15.56 -9.95 21.26
C ALA A 54 -14.59 -9.17 20.36
N GLN A 55 -13.84 -9.85 19.47
CA GLN A 55 -12.97 -9.21 18.49
C GLN A 55 -13.76 -8.36 17.48
N GLU A 56 -14.88 -8.89 16.97
CA GLU A 56 -15.75 -8.15 16.04
C GLU A 56 -16.31 -6.88 16.70
N ARG A 57 -16.77 -6.97 17.96
CA ARG A 57 -17.24 -5.80 18.73
C ARG A 57 -16.14 -4.79 18.97
N LYS A 58 -14.93 -5.25 19.29
CA LYS A 58 -13.76 -4.38 19.46
C LYS A 58 -13.43 -3.64 18.16
N LEU A 59 -13.41 -4.35 17.03
CA LEU A 59 -13.14 -3.76 15.72
C LEU A 59 -14.25 -2.78 15.30
N ARG A 60 -15.52 -3.12 15.56
CA ARG A 60 -16.66 -2.22 15.29
C ARG A 60 -16.58 -0.95 16.12
N LEU A 61 -16.18 -1.05 17.39
CA LEU A 61 -15.94 0.11 18.25
C LEU A 61 -14.78 0.97 17.72
N GLN A 62 -13.66 0.36 17.35
CA GLN A 62 -12.51 1.07 16.76
C GLN A 62 -12.88 1.78 15.45
N LYS A 63 -13.67 1.12 14.59
CA LYS A 63 -14.18 1.71 13.35
C LYS A 63 -15.12 2.88 13.64
N GLN A 64 -16.04 2.76 14.60
CA GLN A 64 -16.93 3.84 15.00
C GLN A 64 -16.18 5.03 15.62
N LYS A 65 -15.08 4.78 16.32
CA LYS A 65 -14.19 5.81 16.88
C LYS A 65 -13.25 6.43 15.85
N GLY A 66 -13.14 5.86 14.64
CA GLY A 66 -12.20 6.32 13.62
C GLY A 66 -10.73 5.98 13.92
N GLU A 67 -10.45 5.12 14.90
CA GLU A 67 -9.10 4.74 15.35
C GLU A 67 -8.49 3.57 14.56
N LEU A 68 -9.20 3.06 13.55
CA LEU A 68 -8.77 1.88 12.79
C LEU A 68 -7.46 2.12 12.03
N VAL A 69 -7.20 3.37 11.66
CA VAL A 69 -5.98 3.79 10.98
C VAL A 69 -5.34 4.91 11.78
N ASP A 70 -4.05 4.77 12.06
CA ASP A 70 -3.25 5.86 12.60
C ASP A 70 -3.08 6.94 11.52
N ARG A 71 -3.95 7.95 11.61
CA ARG A 71 -3.98 9.06 10.66
C ARG A 71 -2.66 9.83 10.62
N ASN A 72 -2.02 10.05 11.78
CA ASN A 72 -0.75 10.76 11.84
C ASN A 72 0.34 9.98 11.10
N ARG A 73 0.38 8.65 11.29
CA ARG A 73 1.31 7.80 10.56
C ARG A 73 1.04 7.80 9.06
N ALA A 74 -0.23 7.73 8.65
CA ALA A 74 -0.60 7.78 7.24
C ALA A 74 -0.18 9.11 6.59
N GLU A 75 -0.49 10.24 7.24
CA GLU A 75 -0.09 11.58 6.78
C GLU A 75 1.43 11.68 6.63
N MET A 76 2.20 11.26 7.64
CA MET A 76 3.67 11.26 7.57
C MET A 76 4.21 10.45 6.39
N LEU A 77 3.63 9.28 6.11
CA LEU A 77 4.06 8.43 4.99
C LEU A 77 3.74 9.09 3.64
N VAL A 78 2.55 9.68 3.49
CA VAL A 78 2.16 10.38 2.25
C VAL A 78 3.07 11.58 2.00
N PHE A 79 3.34 12.42 3.01
CA PHE A 79 4.22 13.57 2.85
C PHE A 79 5.66 13.16 2.54
N ARG A 80 6.15 12.07 3.14
CA ARG A 80 7.47 11.52 2.82
C ARG A 80 7.55 11.08 1.36
N LEU A 81 6.59 10.27 0.92
CA LEU A 81 6.54 9.80 -0.47
C LEU A 81 6.43 10.95 -1.46
N ALA A 82 5.57 11.93 -1.19
CA ALA A 82 5.43 13.11 -2.04
C ALA A 82 6.73 13.93 -2.14
N ARG A 83 7.48 14.02 -1.03
CA ARG A 83 8.78 14.69 -1.02
C ARG A 83 9.83 13.92 -1.83
N GLU A 84 9.90 12.60 -1.64
CA GLU A 84 10.79 11.73 -2.40
C GLU A 84 10.53 11.86 -3.91
N GLU A 85 9.26 11.86 -4.30
CA GLU A 85 8.85 12.04 -5.70
C GLU A 85 9.25 13.43 -6.23
N ARG A 86 8.97 14.50 -5.48
CA ARG A 86 9.39 15.86 -5.85
C ARG A 86 10.90 15.95 -6.05
N ASP A 87 11.69 15.40 -5.13
CA ASP A 87 13.14 15.45 -5.20
C ASP A 87 13.66 14.63 -6.40
N ALA A 88 12.99 13.52 -6.75
CA ALA A 88 13.27 12.75 -7.95
C ALA A 88 13.01 13.54 -9.25
N TRP A 89 11.90 14.29 -9.32
CA TRP A 89 11.59 15.16 -10.46
C TRP A 89 12.56 16.33 -10.59
N VAL A 90 12.93 16.98 -9.49
CA VAL A 90 13.87 18.11 -9.50
C VAL A 90 15.25 17.70 -10.03
N THR A 91 15.70 16.48 -9.72
CA THR A 91 17.00 15.97 -10.17
C THR A 91 16.97 15.31 -11.55
N TRP A 92 15.79 14.98 -12.07
CA TRP A 92 15.62 14.27 -13.34
C TRP A 92 16.18 15.02 -14.57
N PRO A 93 15.95 16.34 -14.77
CA PRO A 93 16.50 17.08 -15.91
C PRO A 93 18.01 16.92 -16.08
N ALA A 94 18.77 17.00 -14.98
CA ALA A 94 20.22 16.84 -15.01
C ALA A 94 20.67 15.45 -15.46
N ARG A 95 19.86 14.40 -15.21
CA ARG A 95 20.18 13.02 -15.63
C ARG A 95 19.88 12.78 -17.11
N VAL A 96 18.83 13.39 -17.66
CA VAL A 96 18.34 13.08 -19.01
C VAL A 96 18.79 14.07 -20.08
N ALA A 97 19.18 15.29 -19.71
CA ALA A 97 19.45 16.36 -20.67
C ALA A 97 20.57 16.01 -21.68
N ALA A 98 21.62 15.30 -21.24
CA ALA A 98 22.71 14.91 -22.12
C ALA A 98 22.27 13.88 -23.16
N GLN A 99 21.53 12.86 -22.73
CA GLN A 99 20.99 11.82 -23.61
C GLN A 99 20.00 12.43 -24.61
N MET A 100 19.06 13.25 -24.15
CA MET A 100 18.08 13.91 -25.01
C MET A 100 18.74 14.83 -26.04
N ALA A 101 19.75 15.62 -25.64
CA ALA A 101 20.48 16.48 -26.58
C ALA A 101 21.20 15.67 -27.66
N SER A 102 21.80 14.53 -27.30
CA SER A 102 22.44 13.62 -28.24
C SER A 102 21.42 13.04 -29.24
N GLU A 103 20.29 12.51 -28.75
CA GLU A 103 19.23 11.93 -29.58
C GLU A 103 18.58 12.97 -30.52
N LEU A 104 18.43 14.21 -30.06
CA LEU A 104 17.91 15.30 -30.88
C LEU A 104 18.89 15.72 -31.97
N ASN A 105 20.19 15.85 -31.65
CA ASN A 105 21.18 16.21 -32.65
C ASN A 105 21.28 15.13 -33.74
N THR A 106 21.26 13.83 -33.40
CA THR A 106 21.25 12.77 -34.43
C THR A 106 20.00 12.82 -35.30
N ALA A 107 18.82 13.03 -34.70
CA ALA A 107 17.56 13.15 -35.45
C ALA A 107 17.53 14.37 -36.40
N LEU A 108 18.14 15.49 -36.00
CA LEU A 108 18.25 16.73 -36.80
C LEU A 108 19.34 16.64 -37.87
N GLU A 109 20.46 15.99 -37.58
CA GLU A 109 21.55 15.77 -38.55
C GLU A 109 21.06 14.98 -39.77
N HIS A 110 20.13 14.03 -39.58
CA HIS A 110 19.48 13.31 -40.68
C HIS A 110 18.60 14.20 -41.58
N GLN A 111 18.23 15.41 -41.16
CA GLN A 111 17.39 16.32 -41.94
C GLN A 111 18.22 17.37 -42.74
N ASP A 112 19.37 17.82 -42.23
CA ASP A 112 20.07 19.00 -42.81
C ASP A 112 21.54 18.80 -43.23
N THR A 113 22.21 17.67 -42.93
CA THR A 113 23.69 17.59 -43.06
C THR A 113 24.26 17.04 -44.37
N ALA A 114 23.46 16.84 -45.42
CA ALA A 114 24.02 16.48 -46.73
C ALA A 114 24.86 17.62 -47.39
N LYS A 115 24.94 18.84 -46.82
CA LYS A 115 25.52 20.00 -47.54
C LYS A 115 26.51 20.94 -46.83
N SER A 116 26.85 20.81 -45.54
CA SER A 116 27.88 21.70 -44.95
C SER A 116 28.67 21.06 -43.82
N GLY A 117 29.97 20.81 -44.06
CA GLY A 117 30.92 20.14 -43.17
C GLY A 117 31.45 20.95 -41.99
N ALA A 118 30.60 21.73 -41.33
CA ALA A 118 30.90 22.36 -40.05
C ALA A 118 29.58 22.67 -39.34
N SER A 119 29.07 21.75 -38.52
CA SER A 119 27.91 22.04 -37.68
C SER A 119 28.32 21.94 -36.22
N GLU A 120 28.31 23.07 -35.53
CA GLU A 120 28.18 23.09 -34.08
C GLU A 120 26.87 22.35 -33.70
N PRO A 121 26.80 21.69 -32.52
CA PRO A 121 25.59 21.00 -32.11
C PRO A 121 24.43 21.99 -32.02
N ALA A 122 23.41 21.82 -32.87
CA ALA A 122 22.24 22.69 -32.92
C ALA A 122 21.49 22.72 -31.57
N VAL A 123 21.52 21.62 -30.83
CA VAL A 123 20.90 21.48 -29.51
C VAL A 123 21.95 21.13 -28.47
N THR A 124 22.13 21.99 -27.47
CA THR A 124 23.08 21.76 -26.37
C THR A 124 22.42 21.11 -25.16
N THR A 125 23.19 20.32 -24.41
CA THR A 125 22.74 19.73 -23.13
C THR A 125 22.27 20.79 -22.14
N ALA A 126 22.98 21.92 -22.04
CA ALA A 126 22.62 23.01 -21.15
C ALA A 126 21.27 23.66 -21.50
N LEU A 127 20.96 23.79 -22.80
CA LEU A 127 19.67 24.29 -23.26
C LEU A 127 18.54 23.34 -22.86
N ILE A 128 18.69 22.05 -23.14
CA ILE A 128 17.68 21.02 -22.78
C ILE A 128 17.47 20.98 -21.28
N GLN A 129 18.54 20.98 -20.48
CA GLN A 129 18.44 20.99 -19.03
C GLN A 129 17.64 22.19 -18.53
N ARG A 130 17.96 23.41 -18.99
CA ARG A 130 17.27 24.64 -18.57
C ARG A 130 15.78 24.62 -18.95
N LEU A 131 15.44 24.14 -20.14
CA LEU A 131 14.06 24.03 -20.58
C LEU A 131 13.28 23.03 -19.71
N LEU A 132 13.84 21.83 -19.51
CA LEU A 132 13.22 20.81 -18.66
C LEU A 132 13.05 21.29 -17.22
N GLU A 133 14.05 21.92 -16.62
CA GLU A 133 13.94 22.49 -15.26
C GLU A 133 12.82 23.53 -15.18
N THR A 134 12.68 24.39 -16.19
CA THR A 134 11.61 25.41 -16.24
C THR A 134 10.23 24.75 -16.25
N HIS A 135 10.03 23.74 -17.11
CA HIS A 135 8.74 23.04 -17.21
C HIS A 135 8.45 22.17 -15.99
N VAL A 136 9.43 21.45 -15.46
CA VAL A 136 9.27 20.64 -14.25
C VAL A 136 8.89 21.52 -13.07
N ARG A 137 9.54 22.68 -12.88
CA ARG A 137 9.18 23.61 -11.80
C ARG A 137 7.75 24.13 -11.96
N ALA A 138 7.39 24.59 -13.15
CA ALA A 138 6.02 25.06 -13.42
C ALA A 138 4.96 23.97 -13.15
N GLN A 139 5.25 22.72 -13.50
CA GLN A 139 4.36 21.60 -13.22
C GLN A 139 4.25 21.30 -11.72
N LEU A 140 5.37 21.28 -11.00
CA LEU A 140 5.38 21.06 -9.55
C LEU A 140 4.63 22.18 -8.80
N ASP A 141 4.76 23.43 -9.26
CA ASP A 141 4.03 24.57 -8.71
C ASP A 141 2.51 24.43 -8.94
N SER A 142 2.10 24.04 -10.16
CA SER A 142 0.70 23.74 -10.48
C SER A 142 0.09 22.65 -9.60
N LEU A 143 0.86 21.60 -9.28
CA LEU A 143 0.41 20.54 -8.38
C LEU A 143 0.27 21.01 -6.92
N ALA A 144 1.04 22.01 -6.50
CA ALA A 144 0.93 22.57 -5.15
C ALA A 144 -0.40 23.31 -4.94
N ASP A 145 -1.00 23.85 -6.01
CA ASP A 145 -2.29 24.56 -5.96
C ASP A 145 -3.49 23.60 -5.92
N VAL A 146 -3.31 22.32 -6.24
CA VAL A 146 -4.39 21.33 -6.19
C VAL A 146 -4.75 21.02 -4.75
N ARG A 147 -5.84 21.60 -4.25
CA ARG A 147 -6.40 21.20 -2.95
C ARG A 147 -6.98 19.79 -3.06
N PRO A 148 -6.47 18.78 -2.33
CA PRO A 148 -7.14 17.50 -2.26
C PRO A 148 -8.51 17.69 -1.61
N ARG A 149 -9.57 17.38 -2.36
CA ARG A 149 -10.93 17.33 -1.80
C ARG A 149 -10.99 16.15 -0.85
N LEU A 150 -10.84 16.42 0.44
CA LEU A 150 -11.24 15.48 1.48
C LEU A 150 -12.77 15.51 1.52
N GLY A 151 -13.39 14.46 0.99
CA GLY A 151 -14.83 14.22 1.11
C GLY A 151 -15.26 13.79 2.50
#